data_AF-A0AAV7HIB6-F1
#
_entry.id   AF-A0AAV7HIB6-F1
#
_cell.length_a   1.000
_cell.length_b   1.000
_cell.length_c   1.000
_cell.angle_alpha   90.00
_cell.angle_beta   90.00
_cell.angle_gamma   90.00
#
_symmetry.space_group_name_H-M   'P 1'
#
loop_
_entity.id
_entity.type
_entity.pdbx_description
1 polymer ?
#
loop_
_entity_poly.entity_id
_entity_poly.type
_entity_poly.pdbx_seq_one_letter_code
_entity_poly.pdbx_strand_id
1 'polypeptide(L)'
;MGTDSVECVSLVDGMEEDEATHTYKHPSFCKNIGSGGIGHGWGMAMPRMPIVISVNDLLECPVCTNSMYPPIHQCCNGHTLCSTCKAKVNNRCPTCRQELGDIRCLALEKVADCYKLPCKYYSLGCPEIFPYYSKLKHESHCTFRPYNCPYAGSECAVVGDIPLLVSHLKDNHKVDMHSGCTFNHRYVKSNPREVDNATWMLTVFNCFGQYFCLHFEAFLLHKAPVYMAFLRYMGDENDARKYCYSLEVGADGRKMIWEGTPRSIRDSHQKVRDSYDGLIIQRNMALLISGGDQTELKLRITGRIWKELSNPESGVSLPTQHLFKKYDSNKNYIIIIIIIILKQTRVNTIIELLETLFEISLKINLLANKDYFKNSYLIFVLGKKNKKNKK
;
A
#
# COMPACT_ATOMS: atom_id res chain seq x y z
N MET A 1 -16.98 20.76 -26.67
CA MET A 1 -16.85 20.05 -25.38
C MET A 1 -17.51 18.70 -25.56
N GLY A 2 -16.76 17.73 -26.07
CA GLY A 2 -17.26 16.36 -26.30
C GLY A 2 -17.11 15.57 -25.01
N THR A 3 -18.19 14.98 -24.55
CA THR A 3 -18.22 14.06 -23.41
C THR A 3 -17.65 12.72 -23.83
N ASP A 4 -16.64 12.22 -23.10
CA ASP A 4 -16.15 10.84 -23.23
C ASP A 4 -17.29 9.88 -22.87
N SER A 5 -17.80 9.13 -23.85
CA SER A 5 -18.89 8.17 -23.69
C SER A 5 -18.35 6.74 -23.75
N VAL A 6 -18.67 5.94 -22.73
CA VAL A 6 -18.40 4.49 -22.67
C VAL A 6 -19.72 3.75 -22.92
N GLU A 7 -19.75 2.87 -23.92
CA GLU A 7 -20.86 1.92 -24.14
C GLU A 7 -20.42 0.51 -23.74
N CYS A 8 -21.18 -0.10 -22.82
CA CYS A 8 -21.05 -1.51 -22.41
C CYS A 8 -22.34 -2.26 -22.80
N VAL A 9 -22.19 -3.41 -23.46
CA VAL A 9 -23.29 -4.33 -23.81
C VAL A 9 -23.12 -5.62 -23.02
N SER A 10 -24.14 -6.00 -22.23
CA SER A 10 -24.21 -7.28 -21.52
C SER A 10 -25.51 -8.01 -21.88
N LEU A 11 -25.39 -9.26 -22.36
CA LEU A 11 -26.49 -10.22 -22.48
C LEU A 11 -26.63 -10.97 -21.15
N VAL A 12 -27.82 -11.02 -20.58
CA VAL A 12 -28.16 -11.85 -19.41
C VAL A 12 -29.48 -12.58 -19.65
N ASP A 13 -29.43 -13.91 -19.58
CA ASP A 13 -30.61 -14.76 -19.35
C ASP A 13 -30.93 -14.75 -17.85
N GLY A 14 -32.21 -14.57 -17.53
CA GLY A 14 -32.70 -14.39 -16.18
C GLY A 14 -32.84 -15.69 -15.38
N MET A 15 -32.88 -15.53 -14.06
CA MET A 15 -33.66 -16.33 -13.11
C MET A 15 -33.74 -15.54 -11.80
N GLU A 16 -34.96 -15.36 -11.31
CA GLU A 16 -35.33 -14.73 -10.03
C GLU A 16 -35.01 -15.66 -8.85
N GLU A 17 -34.74 -15.08 -7.67
CA GLU A 17 -35.45 -15.39 -6.40
C GLU A 17 -34.84 -14.68 -5.18
N ASP A 18 -35.75 -13.96 -4.50
CA ASP A 18 -35.99 -13.79 -3.05
C ASP A 18 -35.10 -12.98 -2.09
N GLU A 19 -35.76 -11.93 -1.56
CA GLU A 19 -35.44 -11.09 -0.42
C GLU A 19 -35.50 -11.82 0.94
N ALA A 20 -34.58 -11.48 1.84
CA ALA A 20 -34.83 -11.49 3.28
C ALA A 20 -34.06 -10.35 3.97
N THR A 21 -34.79 -9.32 4.39
CA THR A 21 -34.31 -8.16 5.14
C THR A 21 -34.05 -8.51 6.61
N HIS A 22 -32.80 -8.38 7.07
CA HIS A 22 -32.46 -8.38 8.51
C HIS A 22 -31.89 -7.04 8.95
N THR A 23 -32.72 -6.27 9.65
CA THR A 23 -32.43 -4.95 10.22
C THR A 23 -31.63 -5.09 11.52
N TYR A 24 -30.31 -4.89 11.46
CA TYR A 24 -29.48 -4.76 12.66
C TYR A 24 -29.46 -3.29 13.13
N LYS A 25 -30.12 -3.02 14.26
CA LYS A 25 -30.07 -1.72 14.95
C LYS A 25 -28.78 -1.63 15.78
N HIS A 26 -27.88 -0.71 15.41
CA HIS A 26 -26.80 -0.23 16.28
C HIS A 26 -27.35 0.81 17.28
N PRO A 27 -26.90 0.83 18.55
CA PRO A 27 -27.21 1.91 19.47
C PRO A 27 -26.26 3.09 19.23
N SER A 28 -26.82 4.22 18.80
CA SER A 28 -26.15 5.52 18.69
C SER A 28 -25.98 6.14 20.08
N PHE A 29 -24.74 6.34 20.54
CA PHE A 29 -24.46 7.09 21.77
C PHE A 29 -24.14 8.56 21.40
N CYS A 30 -25.17 9.40 21.35
CA CYS A 30 -25.00 10.86 21.24
C CYS A 30 -24.79 11.46 22.63
N LYS A 31 -23.64 12.10 22.86
CA LYS A 31 -23.42 13.00 24.00
C LYS A 31 -24.07 14.36 23.67
N ASN A 32 -25.15 14.70 24.38
CA ASN A 32 -25.72 16.05 24.38
C ASN A 32 -25.17 16.87 25.54
N ILE A 33 -24.82 18.13 25.27
CA ILE A 33 -24.52 19.19 26.25
C ILE A 33 -25.62 20.26 26.16
N GLY A 34 -26.16 20.64 27.33
CA GLY A 34 -26.98 21.84 27.62
C GLY A 34 -28.49 21.69 27.36
N SER A 35 -29.43 22.23 28.13
CA SER A 35 -29.44 23.12 29.31
C SER A 35 -30.88 23.20 29.87
N GLY A 36 -31.02 23.47 31.19
CA GLY A 36 -32.17 24.21 31.75
C GLY A 36 -33.35 23.40 32.31
N GLY A 37 -33.56 23.47 33.63
CA GLY A 37 -34.78 23.01 34.29
C GLY A 37 -34.65 23.01 35.81
N ILE A 38 -35.32 23.96 36.47
CA ILE A 38 -35.32 24.21 37.92
C ILE A 38 -36.27 23.21 38.59
N GLY A 39 -35.83 22.53 39.65
CA GLY A 39 -36.68 21.63 40.44
C GLY A 39 -36.10 21.38 41.82
N HIS A 40 -36.77 21.90 42.84
CA HIS A 40 -36.43 21.72 44.26
C HIS A 40 -36.61 20.26 44.67
N GLY A 41 -35.59 19.65 45.28
CA GLY A 41 -35.67 18.31 45.87
C GLY A 41 -34.51 18.10 46.84
N TRP A 42 -34.84 17.72 48.08
CA TRP A 42 -33.91 17.62 49.20
C TRP A 42 -32.80 16.60 48.94
N GLY A 43 -31.57 17.03 49.22
CA GLY A 43 -30.36 16.26 48.98
C GLY A 43 -30.12 15.20 50.04
N MET A 44 -29.97 13.96 49.59
CA MET A 44 -29.03 13.01 50.19
C MET A 44 -27.88 12.85 49.19
N ALA A 45 -26.73 13.43 49.53
CA ALA A 45 -25.53 13.37 48.70
C ALA A 45 -25.02 11.92 48.67
N MET A 46 -25.20 11.24 47.54
CA MET A 46 -24.46 10.01 47.25
C MET A 46 -22.96 10.36 47.19
N PRO A 47 -22.06 9.58 47.82
CA PRO A 47 -20.63 9.81 47.66
C PRO A 47 -20.28 9.70 46.18
N ARG A 48 -19.69 10.75 45.59
CA ARG A 48 -19.09 10.67 44.26
C ARG A 48 -18.05 9.55 44.29
N MET A 49 -18.31 8.45 43.58
CA MET A 49 -17.28 7.45 43.28
C MET A 49 -16.06 8.19 42.69
N PRO A 50 -14.83 7.90 43.13
CA PRO A 50 -13.66 8.47 42.50
C PRO A 50 -13.67 8.09 41.02
N ILE A 51 -13.54 9.08 40.13
CA ILE A 51 -13.30 8.81 38.72
C ILE A 51 -11.96 8.08 38.68
N VAL A 52 -12.00 6.77 38.49
CA VAL A 52 -10.81 5.97 38.21
C VAL A 52 -10.35 6.33 36.80
N ILE A 53 -9.51 7.36 36.70
CA ILE A 53 -8.83 7.68 35.45
C ILE A 53 -7.86 6.53 35.19
N SER A 54 -8.11 5.75 34.14
CA SER A 54 -7.19 4.71 33.72
C SER A 54 -5.90 5.38 33.24
N VAL A 55 -4.74 4.75 33.44
CA VAL A 55 -3.48 5.26 32.87
C VAL A 55 -3.56 5.33 31.35
N ASN A 56 -4.42 4.53 30.72
CA ASN A 56 -4.71 4.64 29.29
C ASN A 56 -5.29 6.00 28.92
N ASP A 57 -6.16 6.57 29.77
CA ASP A 57 -6.80 7.87 29.54
C ASP A 57 -5.78 9.01 29.66
N LEU A 58 -4.79 8.86 30.55
CA LEU A 58 -3.68 9.81 30.68
C LEU A 58 -2.76 9.83 29.45
N LEU A 59 -2.71 8.72 28.71
CA LEU A 59 -1.95 8.58 27.48
C LEU A 59 -2.75 8.96 26.23
N GLU A 60 -3.99 9.41 26.36
CA GLU A 60 -4.81 9.86 25.24
C GLU A 60 -4.59 11.35 24.95
N CYS A 61 -4.39 11.70 23.68
CA CYS A 61 -4.25 13.09 23.28
C CYS A 61 -5.62 13.80 23.35
N PRO A 62 -5.76 14.92 24.08
CA PRO A 62 -7.05 15.60 24.25
C PRO A 62 -7.59 16.23 22.95
N VAL A 63 -6.78 16.31 21.89
CA VAL A 63 -7.16 16.91 20.60
C VAL A 63 -7.63 15.85 19.59
N CYS A 64 -6.88 14.76 19.44
CA CYS A 64 -7.15 13.76 18.42
C CYS A 64 -7.61 12.41 18.96
N THR A 65 -7.76 12.30 20.28
CA THR A 65 -8.23 11.10 21.00
C THR A 65 -7.43 9.82 20.69
N ASN A 66 -6.23 9.97 20.13
CA ASN A 66 -5.32 8.87 19.86
C ASN A 66 -4.33 8.73 21.02
N SER A 67 -3.82 7.52 21.24
CA SER A 67 -2.70 7.31 22.16
C SER A 67 -1.51 8.19 21.75
N MET A 68 -0.98 8.96 22.69
CA MET A 68 0.24 9.73 22.56
C MET A 68 1.44 8.78 22.55
N TYR A 69 2.48 9.11 21.79
CA TYR A 69 3.77 8.42 21.72
C TYR A 69 4.91 9.44 21.88
N PRO A 70 6.10 9.03 22.37
CA PRO A 70 7.24 9.92 22.49
C PRO A 70 7.61 10.52 21.12
N PRO A 71 7.93 11.83 21.06
CA PRO A 71 7.92 12.79 22.17
C PRO A 71 6.49 13.20 22.57
N ILE A 72 6.14 13.00 23.85
CA ILE A 72 4.91 13.54 24.42
C ILE A 72 5.21 14.96 24.86
N HIS A 73 4.52 15.94 24.28
CA HIS A 73 4.76 17.35 24.59
C HIS A 73 3.90 17.81 25.75
N GLN A 74 4.38 18.78 26.53
CA GLN A 74 3.69 19.33 27.68
C GLN A 74 3.80 20.86 27.68
N CYS A 75 2.76 21.60 28.07
CA CYS A 75 2.92 23.04 28.34
C CYS A 75 3.49 23.28 29.74
N CYS A 76 3.86 24.53 30.05
CA CYS A 76 4.35 24.91 31.38
C CYS A 76 3.38 24.60 32.54
N ASN A 77 2.07 24.54 32.25
CA ASN A 77 1.03 24.19 33.24
C ASN A 77 0.74 22.68 33.31
N GLY A 78 1.45 21.86 32.55
CA GLY A 78 1.38 20.41 32.69
C GLY A 78 0.44 19.67 31.72
N HIS A 79 -0.28 20.36 30.83
CA HIS A 79 -1.17 19.71 29.85
C HIS A 79 -0.38 19.06 28.70
N THR A 80 -0.74 17.83 28.33
CA THR A 80 -0.01 17.01 27.37
C THR A 80 -0.65 16.95 25.98
N LEU A 81 0.17 16.76 24.94
CA LEU A 81 -0.23 16.61 23.54
C LEU A 81 0.71 15.66 22.79
N CYS A 82 0.20 14.98 21.76
CA CYS A 82 1.05 14.28 20.79
C CYS A 82 1.74 15.27 19.82
N SER A 83 2.84 14.83 19.20
CA SER A 83 3.60 15.65 18.23
C SER A 83 2.74 16.15 17.06
N THR A 84 1.86 15.31 16.54
CA THR A 84 0.97 15.67 15.42
C THR A 84 0.01 16.81 15.78
N CYS A 85 -0.52 16.81 17.01
CA CYS A 85 -1.43 17.86 17.46
C CYS A 85 -0.67 19.13 17.82
N LYS A 86 0.53 19.04 18.41
CA LYS A 86 1.40 20.21 18.66
C LYS A 86 1.64 21.01 17.37
N ALA A 87 1.91 20.32 16.25
CA ALA A 87 2.12 20.97 14.95
C ALA A 87 0.87 21.70 14.42
N LYS A 88 -0.34 21.26 14.80
CA LYS A 88 -1.61 21.84 14.32
C LYS A 88 -2.12 23.01 15.16
N VAL A 89 -1.65 23.16 16.40
CA VAL A 89 -2.18 24.15 17.36
C VAL A 89 -1.31 25.42 17.47
N ASN A 90 -0.49 25.71 16.46
CA ASN A 90 0.33 26.93 16.37
C ASN A 90 1.08 27.29 17.67
N ASN A 91 1.70 26.28 18.28
CA ASN A 91 2.46 26.39 19.53
C ASN A 91 1.66 26.89 20.76
N ARG A 92 0.32 26.81 20.75
CA ARG A 92 -0.51 27.16 21.91
C ARG A 92 -1.25 25.95 22.47
N CYS A 93 -1.25 25.83 23.79
CA CYS A 93 -1.95 24.77 24.50
C CYS A 93 -3.47 24.92 24.30
N PRO A 94 -4.19 23.89 23.80
CA PRO A 94 -5.64 23.97 23.58
C PRO A 94 -6.41 24.08 24.91
N THR A 95 -5.84 23.62 26.02
CA THR A 95 -6.49 23.64 27.34
C THR A 95 -6.31 24.97 28.06
N CYS A 96 -5.07 25.45 28.24
CA CYS A 96 -4.79 26.66 29.03
C CYS A 96 -4.32 27.86 28.20
N ARG A 97 -4.22 27.73 26.87
CA ARG A 97 -3.82 28.80 25.92
C ARG A 97 -2.39 29.33 26.08
N GLN A 98 -1.61 28.79 27.02
CA GLN A 98 -0.19 29.10 27.19
C GLN A 98 0.65 28.55 26.04
N GLU A 99 1.85 29.11 25.87
CA GLU A 99 2.81 28.63 24.88
C GLU A 99 3.25 27.19 25.22
N LEU A 100 3.28 26.31 24.22
CA LEU A 100 3.67 24.90 24.39
C LEU A 100 5.19 24.73 24.47
N GLY A 101 5.97 25.66 23.91
CA GLY A 101 7.42 25.57 23.84
C GLY A 101 7.90 24.23 23.28
N ASP A 102 9.11 23.80 23.65
CA ASP A 102 9.61 22.45 23.36
C ASP A 102 9.85 21.61 24.62
N ILE A 103 8.83 21.57 25.48
CA ILE A 103 8.87 20.81 26.73
C ILE A 103 8.27 19.41 26.48
N ARG A 104 8.96 18.37 26.94
CA ARG A 104 8.52 16.96 26.88
C ARG A 104 8.09 16.46 28.25
N CYS A 105 7.03 15.68 28.29
CA CYS A 105 6.57 14.98 29.49
C CYS A 105 7.32 13.65 29.68
N LEU A 106 8.61 13.71 30.01
CA LEU A 106 9.44 12.50 30.21
C LEU A 106 8.88 11.56 31.29
N ALA A 107 8.17 12.10 32.28
CA ALA A 107 7.49 11.29 33.29
C ALA A 107 6.39 10.42 32.67
N LEU A 108 5.54 10.99 31.82
CA LEU A 108 4.46 10.25 31.16
C LEU A 108 5.00 9.26 30.13
N GLU A 109 6.09 9.59 29.44
CA GLU A 109 6.80 8.64 28.58
C GLU A 109 7.31 7.42 29.37
N LYS A 110 7.97 7.64 30.52
CA LYS A 110 8.41 6.54 31.41
C LYS A 110 7.27 5.73 31.98
N VAL A 111 6.15 6.38 32.35
CA VAL A 111 4.95 5.68 32.81
C VAL A 111 4.43 4.79 31.69
N ALA A 112 4.35 5.28 30.46
CA ALA A 112 3.85 4.53 29.33
C ALA A 112 4.59 3.20 29.09
N ASP A 113 5.91 3.19 29.31
CA ASP A 113 6.76 1.99 29.18
C ASP A 113 6.32 0.83 30.08
N CYS A 114 5.68 1.12 31.21
CA CYS A 114 5.21 0.12 32.16
C CYS A 114 3.85 -0.49 31.78
N TYR A 115 3.16 0.03 30.76
CA TYR A 115 1.81 -0.38 30.42
C TYR A 115 1.71 -1.14 29.11
N LYS A 116 0.69 -2.00 29.06
CA LYS A 116 0.21 -2.60 27.83
C LYS A 116 -1.09 -1.90 27.43
N LEU A 117 -1.19 -1.51 26.17
CA LEU A 117 -2.34 -0.80 25.64
C LEU A 117 -3.06 -1.70 24.62
N PRO A 118 -4.41 -1.67 24.59
CA PRO A 118 -5.15 -2.33 23.52
C PRO A 118 -4.84 -1.66 22.18
N CYS A 119 -4.91 -2.45 21.09
CA CYS A 119 -4.86 -1.93 19.73
C CYS A 119 -5.91 -0.83 19.53
N LYS A 120 -5.60 0.24 18.78
CA LYS A 120 -6.59 1.29 18.48
C LYS A 120 -7.82 0.78 17.71
N TYR A 121 -7.72 -0.38 17.06
CA TYR A 121 -8.83 -1.04 16.38
C TYR A 121 -9.54 -2.07 17.27
N TYR A 122 -9.37 -2.00 18.60
CA TYR A 122 -10.06 -2.89 19.55
C TYR A 122 -11.58 -2.83 19.41
N SER A 123 -12.14 -1.63 19.22
CA SER A 123 -13.57 -1.43 18.96
C SER A 123 -14.05 -2.03 17.64
N LEU A 124 -13.13 -2.33 16.71
CA LEU A 124 -13.42 -2.99 15.43
C LEU A 124 -13.18 -4.51 15.50
N GLY A 125 -12.86 -5.05 16.68
CA GLY A 125 -12.75 -6.49 16.92
C GLY A 125 -11.33 -7.01 17.13
N CYS A 126 -10.30 -6.15 17.12
CA CYS A 126 -8.93 -6.61 17.42
C CYS A 126 -8.77 -6.90 18.92
N PRO A 127 -8.55 -8.16 19.35
CA PRO A 127 -8.48 -8.48 20.78
C PRO A 127 -7.08 -8.20 21.39
N GLU A 128 -6.12 -7.82 20.55
CA GLU A 128 -4.70 -7.80 20.91
C GLU A 128 -4.32 -6.60 21.79
N ILE A 129 -3.45 -6.87 22.77
CA ILE A 129 -2.92 -5.89 23.72
C ILE A 129 -1.40 -5.95 23.69
N PHE A 130 -0.75 -4.81 23.45
CA PHE A 130 0.70 -4.74 23.23
C PHE A 130 1.39 -3.84 24.25
N PRO A 131 2.65 -4.12 24.61
CA PRO A 131 3.54 -3.12 25.20
C PRO A 131 3.54 -1.82 24.39
N TYR A 132 3.67 -0.69 25.08
CA TYR A 132 3.56 0.65 24.50
C TYR A 132 4.32 0.82 23.17
N TYR A 133 5.62 0.53 23.12
CA TYR A 133 6.40 0.70 21.88
C TYR A 133 6.10 -0.28 20.76
N SER A 134 5.60 -1.49 21.06
CA SER A 134 5.33 -2.50 20.03
C SER A 134 3.94 -2.37 19.42
N LYS A 135 3.02 -1.63 20.06
CA LYS A 135 1.66 -1.38 19.59
C LYS A 135 1.63 -0.74 18.20
N LEU A 136 2.43 0.30 17.93
CA LEU A 136 2.44 0.99 16.63
C LEU A 136 2.80 0.07 15.46
N LYS A 137 3.74 -0.85 15.68
CA LYS A 137 4.16 -1.83 14.65
C LYS A 137 3.03 -2.79 14.29
N HIS A 138 2.23 -3.19 15.27
CA HIS A 138 1.04 -3.99 15.03
C HIS A 138 -0.03 -3.17 14.29
N GLU A 139 -0.34 -1.96 14.76
CA GLU A 139 -1.42 -1.14 14.20
C GLU A 139 -1.23 -0.77 12.72
N SER A 140 0.01 -0.71 12.22
CA SER A 140 0.26 -0.50 10.79
C SER A 140 -0.14 -1.71 9.94
N HIS A 141 -0.18 -2.92 10.51
CA HIS A 141 -0.44 -4.20 9.85
C HIS A 141 -1.63 -4.98 10.44
N CYS A 142 -2.44 -4.34 11.29
CA CYS A 142 -3.58 -4.99 11.92
C CYS A 142 -4.64 -5.34 10.85
N THR A 143 -5.18 -6.56 10.88
CA THR A 143 -6.23 -7.01 9.94
C THR A 143 -7.54 -6.24 10.13
N PHE A 144 -7.84 -5.82 11.36
CA PHE A 144 -9.00 -4.99 11.70
C PHE A 144 -8.82 -3.51 11.36
N ARG A 145 -7.66 -3.12 10.82
CA ARG A 145 -7.44 -1.78 10.32
C ARG A 145 -8.42 -1.51 9.16
N PRO A 146 -9.18 -0.41 9.18
CA PRO A 146 -9.99 0.01 8.04
C PRO A 146 -9.15 0.30 6.78
N TYR A 147 -9.77 0.18 5.62
CA TYR A 147 -9.16 0.44 4.32
C TYR A 147 -9.42 1.88 3.89
N ASN A 148 -8.47 2.48 3.17
CA ASN A 148 -8.68 3.76 2.51
C ASN A 148 -9.42 3.53 1.19
N CYS A 149 -10.21 4.52 0.75
CA CYS A 149 -10.85 4.49 -0.57
C CYS A 149 -9.79 4.26 -1.67
N PRO A 150 -9.97 3.26 -2.55
CA PRO A 150 -9.00 2.93 -3.60
C PRO A 150 -9.08 3.85 -4.82
N TYR A 151 -10.00 4.82 -4.86
CA TYR A 151 -10.19 5.74 -5.98
C TYR A 151 -8.94 6.58 -6.25
N ALA A 152 -8.53 6.65 -7.51
CA ALA A 152 -7.31 7.34 -7.94
C ALA A 152 -7.56 8.70 -8.59
N GLY A 153 -8.81 9.03 -8.94
CA GLY A 153 -9.14 10.28 -9.64
C GLY A 153 -9.16 11.53 -8.74
N SER A 154 -9.15 11.37 -7.42
CA SER A 154 -9.10 12.48 -6.46
C SER A 154 -8.56 12.04 -5.10
N GLU A 155 -8.10 13.01 -4.30
CA GLU A 155 -7.70 12.79 -2.91
C GLU A 155 -8.95 12.53 -2.04
N CYS A 156 -9.35 11.26 -1.97
CA CYS A 156 -10.48 10.83 -1.16
C CYS A 156 -10.02 10.35 0.23
N ALA A 157 -10.52 11.01 1.27
CA ALA A 157 -10.17 10.71 2.67
C ALA A 157 -11.09 9.67 3.34
N VAL A 158 -12.01 9.04 2.58
CA VAL A 158 -12.94 8.04 3.13
C VAL A 158 -12.18 6.77 3.53
N VAL A 159 -12.49 6.28 4.73
CA VAL A 159 -11.88 5.12 5.35
C VAL A 159 -12.97 4.25 5.94
N GLY A 160 -12.91 2.93 5.71
CA GLY A 160 -13.93 2.00 6.20
C GLY A 160 -13.67 0.54 5.88
N ASP A 161 -14.67 -0.30 6.11
CA ASP A 161 -14.68 -1.69 5.68
C ASP A 161 -15.01 -1.80 4.17
N ILE A 162 -14.91 -3.01 3.63
CA ILE A 162 -15.12 -3.24 2.19
C ILE A 162 -16.56 -2.87 1.75
N PRO A 163 -17.63 -3.28 2.46
CA PRO A 163 -18.99 -2.88 2.09
C PRO A 163 -19.20 -1.36 2.04
N LEU A 164 -18.70 -0.61 3.04
CA LEU A 164 -18.76 0.85 3.03
C LEU A 164 -17.99 1.44 1.85
N LEU A 165 -16.80 0.91 1.54
CA LEU A 165 -16.02 1.41 0.41
C LEU A 165 -16.70 1.12 -0.93
N VAL A 166 -17.33 -0.04 -1.10
CA VAL A 166 -18.05 -0.37 -2.35
C VAL A 166 -19.24 0.56 -2.56
N SER A 167 -20.07 0.81 -1.54
CA SER A 167 -21.18 1.77 -1.66
C SER A 167 -20.66 3.19 -1.92
N HIS A 168 -19.62 3.62 -1.20
CA HIS A 168 -18.98 4.90 -1.41
C HIS A 168 -18.45 5.09 -2.85
N LEU A 169 -17.77 4.08 -3.40
CA LEU A 169 -17.26 4.12 -4.78
C LEU A 169 -18.39 4.26 -5.79
N LYS A 170 -19.49 3.53 -5.60
CA LYS A 170 -20.68 3.60 -6.46
C LYS A 170 -21.37 4.97 -6.35
N ASP A 171 -21.59 5.44 -5.14
CA ASP A 171 -22.50 6.57 -4.88
C ASP A 171 -21.80 7.92 -5.02
N ASN A 172 -20.55 8.03 -4.54
CA ASN A 172 -19.79 9.28 -4.53
C ASN A 172 -18.86 9.41 -5.73
N HIS A 173 -18.21 8.31 -6.15
CA HIS A 173 -17.25 8.33 -7.26
C HIS A 173 -17.83 7.85 -8.59
N LYS A 174 -19.08 7.36 -8.60
CA LYS A 174 -19.77 6.83 -9.79
C LYS A 174 -18.94 5.77 -10.52
N VAL A 175 -18.23 4.95 -9.74
CA VAL A 175 -17.39 3.86 -10.26
C VAL A 175 -18.28 2.76 -10.81
N ASP A 176 -17.93 2.27 -12.00
CA ASP A 176 -18.63 1.16 -12.65
C ASP A 176 -18.45 -0.13 -11.84
N MET A 177 -19.58 -0.81 -11.60
CA MET A 177 -19.67 -2.04 -10.82
C MET A 177 -20.10 -3.18 -11.73
N HIS A 178 -19.29 -4.23 -11.82
CA HIS A 178 -19.58 -5.40 -12.65
C HIS A 178 -19.59 -6.67 -11.80
N SER A 179 -20.38 -7.65 -12.22
CA SER A 179 -20.39 -8.99 -11.65
C SER A 179 -19.77 -9.97 -12.64
N GLY A 180 -18.95 -10.89 -12.13
CA GLY A 180 -18.31 -11.93 -12.94
C GLY A 180 -16.79 -11.88 -12.87
N CYS A 181 -16.19 -12.97 -13.34
CA CYS A 181 -14.76 -13.22 -13.23
C CYS A 181 -14.04 -13.08 -14.58
N THR A 182 -14.75 -12.67 -15.64
CA THR A 182 -14.18 -12.32 -16.94
C THR A 182 -14.71 -10.96 -17.34
N PHE A 183 -13.90 -10.19 -18.05
CA PHE A 183 -14.28 -8.84 -18.47
C PHE A 183 -13.60 -8.45 -19.77
N ASN A 184 -14.21 -7.49 -20.46
CA ASN A 184 -13.73 -6.91 -21.70
C ASN A 184 -14.01 -5.41 -21.66
N HIS A 185 -12.98 -4.64 -21.32
CA HIS A 185 -13.09 -3.20 -21.14
C HIS A 185 -12.48 -2.47 -22.34
N ARG A 186 -13.24 -1.54 -22.91
CA ARG A 186 -12.81 -0.70 -24.03
C ARG A 186 -12.42 0.67 -23.50
N TYR A 187 -11.16 1.03 -23.70
CA TYR A 187 -10.61 2.33 -23.37
C TYR A 187 -10.45 3.13 -24.66
N VAL A 188 -11.15 4.27 -24.72
CA VAL A 188 -11.09 5.19 -25.86
C VAL A 188 -10.54 6.52 -25.36
N LYS A 189 -9.53 7.05 -26.05
CA LYS A 189 -9.00 8.39 -25.78
C LYS A 189 -8.94 9.19 -27.08
N SER A 190 -9.68 10.29 -27.13
CA SER A 190 -9.82 11.12 -28.34
C SER A 190 -8.54 11.81 -28.76
N ASN A 191 -7.62 12.11 -27.83
CA ASN A 191 -6.29 12.61 -28.16
C ASN A 191 -5.21 11.66 -27.64
N PRO A 192 -4.61 10.82 -28.51
CA PRO A 192 -3.56 9.90 -28.10
C PRO A 192 -2.31 10.62 -27.60
N ARG A 193 -2.06 11.87 -28.03
CA ARG A 193 -0.85 12.66 -27.70
C ARG A 193 -0.90 13.27 -26.32
N GLU A 194 -2.09 13.54 -25.81
CA GLU A 194 -2.26 14.01 -24.44
C GLU A 194 -1.98 12.88 -23.46
N VAL A 195 -1.01 13.11 -22.58
CA VAL A 195 -0.69 12.24 -21.45
C VAL A 195 -0.92 13.01 -20.14
N ASP A 196 -1.14 14.33 -20.23
CA ASP A 196 -1.09 15.27 -19.11
C ASP A 196 -2.30 15.25 -18.18
N ASN A 197 -3.30 14.41 -18.45
CA ASN A 197 -4.39 14.12 -17.54
C ASN A 197 -4.49 12.60 -17.41
N ALA A 198 -3.67 12.05 -16.52
CA ALA A 198 -3.60 10.62 -16.22
C ALA A 198 -5.01 10.07 -16.11
N THR A 199 -5.43 9.27 -17.10
CA THR A 199 -6.80 8.81 -17.18
C THR A 199 -6.94 7.70 -16.15
N TRP A 200 -7.36 8.05 -14.93
CA TRP A 200 -7.53 7.14 -13.80
C TRP A 200 -8.89 6.46 -13.89
N MET A 201 -8.95 5.35 -14.61
CA MET A 201 -10.18 4.56 -14.63
C MET A 201 -10.10 3.47 -13.59
N LEU A 202 -11.11 3.46 -12.73
CA LEU A 202 -11.35 2.42 -11.75
C LEU A 202 -12.65 1.73 -12.12
N THR A 203 -12.58 0.41 -12.30
CA THR A 203 -13.76 -0.45 -12.44
C THR A 203 -13.71 -1.51 -11.35
N VAL A 204 -14.83 -1.78 -10.69
CA VAL A 204 -14.92 -2.76 -9.61
C VAL A 204 -15.66 -4.00 -10.08
N PHE A 205 -15.08 -5.17 -9.83
CA PHE A 205 -15.64 -6.47 -10.16
C PHE A 205 -15.99 -7.24 -8.88
N ASN A 206 -17.23 -7.70 -8.78
CA ASN A 206 -17.65 -8.71 -7.81
C ASN A 206 -17.48 -10.10 -8.43
N CYS A 207 -16.52 -10.86 -7.91
CA CYS A 207 -16.18 -12.20 -8.36
C CYS A 207 -15.92 -13.08 -7.12
N PHE A 208 -16.53 -14.26 -7.07
CA PHE A 208 -16.45 -15.18 -5.93
C PHE A 208 -16.89 -14.56 -4.58
N GLY A 209 -17.82 -13.60 -4.59
CA GLY A 209 -18.26 -12.88 -3.39
C GLY A 209 -17.21 -11.92 -2.82
N GLN A 210 -16.20 -11.57 -3.64
CA GLN A 210 -15.12 -10.64 -3.29
C GLN A 210 -15.03 -9.53 -4.34
N TYR A 211 -14.44 -8.40 -3.96
CA TYR A 211 -14.31 -7.24 -4.83
C TYR A 211 -12.88 -7.04 -5.35
N PHE A 212 -12.76 -6.73 -6.63
CA PHE A 212 -11.48 -6.47 -7.30
C PHE A 212 -11.54 -5.17 -8.08
N CYS A 213 -10.51 -4.36 -7.97
CA CYS A 213 -10.38 -3.07 -8.62
C CYS A 213 -9.44 -3.16 -9.83
N LEU A 214 -9.98 -3.05 -11.04
CA LEU A 214 -9.19 -2.85 -12.25
C LEU A 214 -8.81 -1.38 -12.34
N HIS A 215 -7.52 -1.13 -12.38
CA HIS A 215 -6.95 0.19 -12.61
C HIS A 215 -6.44 0.25 -14.04
N PHE A 216 -6.73 1.35 -14.70
CA PHE A 216 -6.04 1.76 -15.92
C PHE A 216 -5.54 3.18 -15.71
N GLU A 217 -4.27 3.42 -16.00
CA GLU A 217 -3.67 4.76 -15.96
C GLU A 217 -2.72 4.99 -17.13
N ALA A 218 -2.53 6.27 -17.47
CA ALA A 218 -1.50 6.74 -18.37
C ALA A 218 -0.50 7.59 -17.59
N PHE A 219 0.79 7.31 -17.73
CA PHE A 219 1.84 8.07 -17.08
C PHE A 219 3.11 8.14 -17.93
N LEU A 220 4.07 8.97 -17.50
CA LEU A 220 5.38 9.08 -18.12
C LEU A 220 6.36 8.14 -17.43
N LEU A 221 6.80 7.11 -18.14
CA LEU A 221 7.95 6.31 -17.74
C LEU A 221 9.22 7.02 -18.22
N HIS A 222 9.91 7.70 -17.31
CA HIS A 222 10.99 8.66 -17.60
C HIS A 222 10.52 9.84 -18.45
N LYS A 223 10.55 9.69 -19.78
CA LYS A 223 10.09 10.68 -20.77
C LYS A 223 9.19 10.05 -21.84
N ALA A 224 8.89 8.76 -21.70
CA ALA A 224 8.10 8.00 -22.65
C ALA A 224 6.71 7.74 -22.05
N PRO A 225 5.62 8.12 -22.74
CA PRO A 225 4.29 7.81 -22.27
C PRO A 225 3.99 6.31 -22.37
N VAL A 226 3.40 5.80 -21.31
CA VAL A 226 2.99 4.41 -21.16
C VAL A 226 1.58 4.35 -20.60
N TYR A 227 0.89 3.27 -20.93
CA TYR A 227 -0.38 2.90 -20.32
C TYR A 227 -0.13 1.70 -19.42
N MET A 228 -0.77 1.64 -18.28
CA MET A 228 -0.65 0.51 -17.37
C MET A 228 -2.01 0.07 -16.88
N ALA A 229 -2.22 -1.25 -16.90
CA ALA A 229 -3.39 -1.88 -16.34
C ALA A 229 -2.98 -2.90 -15.27
N PHE A 230 -3.67 -2.90 -14.13
CA PHE A 230 -3.43 -3.85 -13.05
C PHE A 230 -4.69 -4.06 -12.21
N LEU A 231 -4.77 -5.22 -11.56
CA LEU A 231 -5.89 -5.60 -10.70
C LEU A 231 -5.45 -5.55 -9.23
N ARG A 232 -6.27 -4.92 -8.37
CA ARG A 232 -6.10 -4.96 -6.91
C ARG A 232 -7.27 -5.68 -6.24
N TYR A 233 -7.00 -6.48 -5.22
CA TYR A 233 -8.00 -7.14 -4.37
C TYR A 233 -8.43 -6.21 -3.24
N MET A 234 -9.74 -6.02 -3.06
CA MET A 234 -10.33 -5.23 -1.98
C MET A 234 -10.35 -6.02 -0.67
N GLY A 235 -9.20 -6.12 -0.03
CA GLY A 235 -9.00 -6.81 1.25
C GLY A 235 -7.52 -6.96 1.57
N ASP A 236 -7.15 -7.87 2.47
CA ASP A 236 -5.76 -8.07 2.91
C ASP A 236 -4.94 -8.94 1.94
N GLU A 237 -3.61 -8.84 2.04
CA GLU A 237 -2.68 -9.54 1.14
C GLU A 237 -2.79 -11.07 1.25
N ASN A 238 -3.08 -11.61 2.44
CA ASN A 238 -3.22 -13.06 2.63
C ASN A 238 -4.42 -13.64 1.86
N ASP A 239 -5.52 -12.88 1.78
CA ASP A 239 -6.69 -13.30 1.01
C ASP A 239 -6.48 -13.06 -0.48
N ALA A 240 -5.79 -11.97 -0.85
CA ALA A 240 -5.44 -11.70 -2.24
C ALA A 240 -4.64 -12.85 -2.89
N ARG A 241 -3.77 -13.52 -2.14
CA ARG A 241 -2.99 -14.69 -2.58
C ARG A 241 -3.84 -15.91 -2.97
N LYS A 242 -5.12 -15.95 -2.62
CA LYS A 242 -6.03 -17.03 -3.01
C LYS A 242 -6.51 -16.90 -4.46
N TYR A 243 -6.17 -15.79 -5.11
CA TYR A 243 -6.65 -15.44 -6.44
C TYR A 243 -5.48 -15.16 -7.39
N CYS A 244 -5.73 -15.44 -8.66
CA CYS A 244 -4.88 -15.06 -9.77
C CYS A 244 -5.72 -14.31 -10.80
N TYR A 245 -5.07 -13.48 -11.61
CA TYR A 245 -5.71 -12.76 -12.69
C TYR A 245 -4.82 -12.72 -13.94
N SER A 246 -5.46 -12.49 -15.08
CA SER A 246 -4.78 -12.18 -16.33
C SER A 246 -5.38 -10.94 -16.98
N LEU A 247 -4.53 -10.17 -17.65
CA LEU A 247 -4.90 -9.06 -18.51
C LEU A 247 -4.27 -9.30 -19.88
N GLU A 248 -5.07 -9.11 -20.92
CA GLU A 248 -4.68 -9.29 -22.31
C GLU A 248 -5.08 -8.08 -23.14
N VAL A 249 -4.16 -7.66 -24.01
CA VAL A 249 -4.39 -6.61 -25.02
C VAL A 249 -3.76 -7.07 -26.34
N GLY A 250 -4.47 -6.90 -27.46
CA GLY A 250 -3.99 -7.37 -28.75
C GLY A 250 -4.88 -7.00 -29.93
N ALA A 251 -4.28 -7.00 -31.12
CA ALA A 251 -4.92 -6.82 -32.41
C ALA A 251 -4.01 -7.39 -33.52
N ASP A 252 -4.57 -7.69 -34.70
CA ASP A 252 -3.82 -8.10 -35.89
C ASP A 252 -2.82 -9.24 -35.66
N GLY A 253 -3.25 -10.28 -34.94
CA GLY A 253 -2.44 -11.46 -34.62
C GLY A 253 -1.34 -11.24 -33.58
N ARG A 254 -1.25 -10.04 -32.97
CA ARG A 254 -0.35 -9.74 -31.85
C ARG A 254 -1.14 -9.65 -30.56
N LYS A 255 -0.56 -10.17 -29.47
CA LYS A 255 -1.13 -10.06 -28.12
C LYS A 255 -0.04 -9.91 -27.07
N MET A 256 -0.34 -9.16 -26.03
CA MET A 256 0.43 -9.05 -24.80
C MET A 256 -0.45 -9.56 -23.66
N ILE A 257 0.12 -10.40 -22.80
CA ILE A 257 -0.58 -10.99 -21.66
C ILE A 257 0.27 -10.74 -20.41
N TRP A 258 -0.40 -10.31 -19.35
CA TRP A 258 0.14 -10.21 -18.00
C TRP A 258 -0.67 -11.11 -17.08
N GLU A 259 -0.01 -11.95 -16.29
CA GLU A 259 -0.66 -12.79 -15.27
C GLU A 259 0.02 -12.62 -13.92
N GLY A 260 -0.75 -12.68 -12.84
CA GLY A 260 -0.19 -12.61 -11.50
C GLY A 260 -1.25 -12.67 -10.40
N THR A 261 -0.79 -12.48 -9.16
CA THR A 261 -1.65 -12.33 -7.99
C THR A 261 -2.09 -10.87 -7.85
N PRO A 262 -3.37 -10.56 -7.61
CA PRO A 262 -3.80 -9.19 -7.41
C PRO A 262 -3.18 -8.61 -6.13
N ARG A 263 -2.72 -7.36 -6.17
CA ARG A 263 -2.22 -6.65 -4.98
C ARG A 263 -3.37 -6.28 -4.06
N SER A 264 -3.17 -6.31 -2.75
CA SER A 264 -4.15 -5.78 -1.80
C SER A 264 -4.31 -4.26 -1.96
N ILE A 265 -5.53 -3.72 -1.75
CA ILE A 265 -5.75 -2.27 -1.65
C ILE A 265 -5.07 -1.59 -0.44
N ARG A 266 -4.42 -2.37 0.45
CA ARG A 266 -3.46 -1.85 1.44
C ARG A 266 -2.29 -1.14 0.75
N ASP A 267 -1.90 -1.60 -0.43
CA ASP A 267 -0.95 -0.93 -1.30
C ASP A 267 -1.69 0.11 -2.16
N SER A 268 -1.22 1.36 -2.16
CA SER A 268 -1.80 2.41 -2.99
C SER A 268 -1.59 2.13 -4.48
N HIS A 269 -2.43 2.73 -5.33
CA HIS A 269 -2.25 2.60 -6.78
C HIS A 269 -0.88 3.13 -7.22
N GLN A 270 -0.37 4.22 -6.61
CA GLN A 270 0.96 4.75 -6.89
C GLN A 270 2.05 3.72 -6.55
N LYS A 271 1.95 3.02 -5.41
CA LYS A 271 2.92 2.00 -5.04
C LYS A 271 2.98 0.86 -6.06
N VAL A 272 1.82 0.43 -6.59
CA VAL A 272 1.76 -0.59 -7.65
C VAL A 272 2.37 -0.06 -8.94
N ARG A 273 1.97 1.14 -9.38
CA ARG A 273 2.53 1.83 -10.56
C ARG A 273 4.05 1.97 -10.50
N ASP A 274 4.57 2.51 -9.40
CA ASP A 274 5.99 2.83 -9.23
C ASP A 274 6.86 1.56 -9.16
N SER A 275 6.23 0.41 -8.84
CA SER A 275 6.87 -0.90 -8.89
C SER A 275 6.77 -1.61 -10.25
N TYR A 276 6.04 -1.03 -11.20
CA TYR A 276 5.79 -1.59 -12.54
C TYR A 276 5.13 -2.97 -12.53
N ASP A 277 4.35 -3.27 -11.48
CA ASP A 277 3.71 -4.56 -11.25
C ASP A 277 2.31 -4.63 -11.91
N GLY A 278 2.31 -4.72 -13.25
CA GLY A 278 1.11 -4.73 -14.07
C GLY A 278 1.40 -4.79 -15.56
N LEU A 279 0.34 -4.85 -16.37
CA LEU A 279 0.43 -4.85 -17.83
C LEU A 279 0.82 -3.45 -18.32
N ILE A 280 2.10 -3.24 -18.65
CA ILE A 280 2.59 -1.99 -19.23
C ILE A 280 2.57 -2.07 -20.75
N ILE A 281 1.91 -1.09 -21.36
CA ILE A 281 1.75 -0.94 -22.81
C ILE A 281 2.44 0.36 -23.21
N GLN A 282 3.57 0.25 -23.90
CA GLN A 282 4.24 1.41 -24.48
C GLN A 282 3.34 2.06 -25.54
N ARG A 283 3.38 3.39 -25.64
CA ARG A 283 2.58 4.16 -26.59
C ARG A 283 2.60 3.61 -28.01
N ASN A 284 3.78 3.27 -28.55
CA ASN A 284 3.89 2.78 -29.92
C ASN A 284 3.13 1.46 -30.11
N MET A 285 3.18 0.57 -29.11
CA MET A 285 2.42 -0.68 -29.13
C MET A 285 0.92 -0.41 -28.99
N ALA A 286 0.54 0.52 -28.11
CA ALA A 286 -0.85 0.91 -27.92
C ALA A 286 -1.49 1.46 -29.21
N LEU A 287 -0.75 2.29 -29.96
CA LEU A 287 -1.20 2.84 -31.25
C LEU A 287 -1.30 1.76 -32.34
N LEU A 288 -0.36 0.81 -32.37
CA LEU A 288 -0.42 -0.33 -33.28
C LEU A 288 -1.65 -1.20 -33.02
N ILE A 289 -1.95 -1.49 -31.74
CA ILE A 289 -3.11 -2.31 -31.35
C ILE A 289 -4.45 -1.57 -31.61
N SER A 290 -4.43 -0.24 -31.66
CA SER A 290 -5.63 0.58 -31.85
C SER A 290 -6.26 0.49 -33.26
N GLY A 291 -5.62 -0.14 -34.24
CA GLY A 291 -6.26 -0.40 -35.55
C GLY A 291 -6.31 0.78 -36.54
N GLY A 292 -5.66 1.91 -36.24
CA GLY A 292 -5.14 2.83 -37.25
C GLY A 292 -6.09 3.85 -37.89
N ASP A 293 -6.18 5.02 -37.28
CA ASP A 293 -6.26 6.33 -37.97
C ASP A 293 -5.37 7.41 -37.31
N GLN A 294 -4.68 7.06 -36.20
CA GLN A 294 -3.88 7.95 -35.34
C GLN A 294 -4.66 9.14 -34.74
N THR A 295 -5.97 9.21 -34.95
CA THR A 295 -6.81 10.29 -34.43
C THR A 295 -7.22 10.00 -33.00
N GLU A 296 -7.48 8.72 -32.66
CA GLU A 296 -7.85 8.27 -31.33
C GLU A 296 -7.11 6.99 -30.92
N LEU A 297 -7.07 6.74 -29.61
CA LEU A 297 -6.52 5.51 -29.03
C LEU A 297 -7.68 4.63 -28.57
N LYS A 298 -7.76 3.41 -29.11
CA LYS A 298 -8.72 2.37 -28.75
C LYS A 298 -7.98 1.15 -28.22
N LEU A 299 -7.96 0.96 -26.92
CA LEU A 299 -7.41 -0.24 -26.29
C LEU A 299 -8.53 -1.11 -25.75
N ARG A 300 -8.52 -2.38 -26.12
CA ARG A 300 -9.41 -3.39 -25.55
C ARG A 300 -8.62 -4.25 -24.59
N ILE A 301 -8.93 -4.17 -23.31
CA ILE A 301 -8.33 -5.00 -22.27
C ILE A 301 -9.34 -6.06 -21.88
N THR A 302 -9.00 -7.31 -22.16
CA THR A 302 -9.73 -8.46 -21.66
C THR A 302 -9.01 -9.02 -20.45
N GLY A 303 -9.77 -9.54 -19.49
CA GLY A 303 -9.16 -10.17 -18.33
C GLY A 303 -10.02 -11.26 -17.74
N ARG A 304 -9.40 -12.07 -16.90
CA ARG A 304 -10.06 -13.10 -16.10
C ARG A 304 -9.46 -13.16 -14.69
N ILE A 305 -10.27 -13.57 -13.74
CA ILE A 305 -9.93 -13.78 -12.32
C ILE A 305 -10.28 -15.23 -11.99
N TRP A 306 -9.40 -15.95 -11.30
CA TRP A 306 -9.67 -17.31 -10.85
C TRP A 306 -9.07 -17.55 -9.47
N LYS A 307 -9.56 -18.59 -8.78
CA LYS A 307 -8.97 -19.04 -7.51
C LYS A 307 -7.78 -19.95 -7.78
N GLU A 308 -6.74 -19.83 -6.97
CA GLU A 308 -5.67 -20.81 -6.92
C GLU A 308 -6.15 -22.01 -6.10
N LEU A 309 -6.16 -23.21 -6.69
CA LEU A 309 -6.59 -24.43 -6.01
C LEU A 309 -5.54 -24.81 -4.96
N SER A 310 -5.89 -24.69 -3.68
CA SER A 310 -5.09 -25.26 -2.59
C SER A 310 -5.23 -26.78 -2.63
N ASN A 311 -4.19 -27.49 -3.08
CA ASN A 311 -4.18 -28.96 -3.12
C ASN A 311 -4.05 -29.51 -1.68
N PRO A 312 -5.03 -30.24 -1.10
CA PRO A 312 -4.99 -30.65 0.30
C PRO A 312 -4.02 -31.80 0.63
N GLU A 313 -3.43 -32.47 -0.37
CA GLU A 313 -2.59 -33.68 -0.19
C GLU A 313 -1.08 -33.44 -0.34
N SER A 314 -0.59 -32.26 0.02
CA SER A 314 0.86 -32.09 0.22
C SER A 314 1.11 -31.35 1.53
N GLY A 315 1.37 -32.13 2.59
CA GLY A 315 1.93 -31.67 3.87
C GLY A 315 3.37 -31.17 3.77
N VAL A 316 3.73 -30.57 2.63
CA VAL A 316 4.93 -29.77 2.41
C VAL A 316 4.51 -28.67 1.46
N SER A 317 4.39 -27.45 1.96
CA SER A 317 4.27 -26.27 1.12
C SER A 317 5.57 -26.08 0.35
N LEU A 318 5.65 -26.69 -0.83
CA LEU A 318 6.55 -26.20 -1.87
C LEU A 318 5.89 -24.97 -2.48
N PRO A 319 6.45 -23.76 -2.30
CA PRO A 319 5.96 -22.63 -3.04
C PRO A 319 6.29 -22.89 -4.51
N THR A 320 5.28 -22.83 -5.38
CA THR A 320 5.48 -22.70 -6.83
C THR A 320 6.02 -21.29 -7.11
N GLN A 321 7.22 -21.00 -6.59
CA GLN A 321 8.12 -20.03 -7.16
C GLN A 321 8.54 -20.61 -8.50
N HIS A 322 7.86 -20.23 -9.56
CA HIS A 322 8.53 -20.18 -10.86
C HIS A 322 9.68 -19.17 -10.72
N LEU A 323 10.86 -19.70 -10.40
CA LEU A 323 12.20 -19.17 -10.65
C LEU A 323 12.34 -17.64 -10.62
N PHE A 324 12.00 -17.00 -9.50
CA PHE A 324 12.73 -15.82 -9.06
C PHE A 324 13.31 -16.11 -7.69
N LYS A 325 14.49 -16.74 -7.70
CA LYS A 325 15.40 -16.72 -6.55
C LYS A 325 15.43 -15.30 -6.02
N LYS A 326 15.20 -15.17 -4.72
CA LYS A 326 15.47 -13.99 -3.90
C LYS A 326 16.90 -13.52 -4.19
N TYR A 327 17.03 -12.67 -5.22
CA TYR A 327 18.29 -12.12 -5.68
C TYR A 327 18.51 -10.85 -4.86
N ASP A 328 19.53 -10.92 -4.01
CA ASP A 328 19.97 -9.88 -3.12
C ASP A 328 20.12 -8.54 -3.87
N SER A 329 19.30 -7.56 -3.47
CA SER A 329 19.04 -6.29 -4.17
C SER A 329 20.29 -5.43 -4.39
N ASN A 330 21.38 -5.71 -3.67
CA ASN A 330 22.66 -5.00 -3.80
C ASN A 330 23.55 -5.51 -4.94
N LYS A 331 23.36 -6.75 -5.42
CA LYS A 331 24.20 -7.33 -6.49
C LYS A 331 23.73 -6.92 -7.89
N ASN A 332 22.44 -6.66 -8.07
CA ASN A 332 21.88 -6.26 -9.37
C ASN A 332 22.20 -4.81 -9.76
N TYR A 333 22.32 -3.88 -8.80
CA TYR A 333 22.81 -2.53 -9.12
C TYR A 333 24.22 -2.57 -9.70
N ILE A 334 25.10 -3.40 -9.13
CA ILE A 334 26.48 -3.55 -9.59
C ILE A 334 26.51 -4.19 -10.98
N ILE A 335 25.72 -5.23 -11.25
CA ILE A 335 25.67 -5.89 -12.56
C ILE A 335 25.07 -4.96 -13.62
N ILE A 336 24.03 -4.21 -13.31
CA ILE A 336 23.41 -3.24 -14.23
C ILE A 336 24.39 -2.09 -14.50
N ILE A 337 25.09 -1.57 -13.49
CA ILE A 337 26.13 -0.54 -13.65
C ILE A 337 27.30 -1.08 -14.51
N ILE A 338 27.74 -2.32 -14.28
CA ILE A 338 28.78 -2.97 -15.09
C ILE A 338 28.33 -3.13 -16.55
N ILE A 339 27.09 -3.56 -16.80
CA ILE A 339 26.57 -3.71 -18.18
C ILE A 339 26.41 -2.35 -18.88
N ILE A 340 26.02 -1.30 -18.15
CA ILE A 340 25.93 0.07 -18.68
C ILE A 340 27.32 0.62 -19.01
N ILE A 341 28.31 0.42 -18.13
CA ILE A 341 29.70 0.83 -18.35
C ILE A 341 30.32 0.06 -19.53
N LEU A 342 30.12 -1.26 -19.59
CA LEU A 342 30.62 -2.11 -20.69
C LEU A 342 29.98 -1.77 -22.05
N LYS A 343 28.74 -1.26 -22.07
CA LYS A 343 28.08 -0.77 -23.30
C LYS A 343 28.51 0.63 -23.71
N GLN A 344 29.06 1.44 -22.81
CA GLN A 344 29.43 2.84 -23.08
C GLN A 344 30.91 3.04 -23.43
N THR A 345 31.80 2.13 -23.05
CA THR A 345 33.24 2.27 -23.34
C THR A 345 33.65 1.49 -24.59
N ARG A 346 34.06 2.22 -25.64
CA ARG A 346 34.87 1.64 -26.73
C ARG A 346 36.19 1.14 -26.13
N VAL A 347 36.55 -0.07 -26.53
CA VAL A 347 37.73 -0.85 -26.10
C VAL A 347 39.00 0.01 -26.07
N ASN A 348 39.56 0.21 -24.87
CA ASN A 348 41.02 0.19 -24.59
C ASN A 348 41.45 0.43 -23.11
N THR A 349 40.54 0.48 -22.14
CA THR A 349 40.89 0.66 -20.71
C THR A 349 40.35 -0.46 -19.82
N ILE A 350 40.47 -1.71 -20.25
CA ILE A 350 40.04 -2.88 -19.47
C ILE A 350 40.93 -3.09 -18.22
N ILE A 351 42.20 -2.66 -18.25
CA ILE A 351 43.15 -2.86 -17.14
C ILE A 351 42.87 -1.91 -15.97
N GLU A 352 42.63 -0.61 -16.23
CA GLU A 352 42.31 0.37 -15.18
C GLU A 352 40.94 0.10 -14.52
N LEU A 353 39.97 -0.41 -15.29
CA LEU A 353 38.67 -0.85 -14.78
C LEU A 353 38.77 -2.08 -13.88
N LEU A 354 39.68 -3.01 -14.17
CA LEU A 354 39.90 -4.19 -13.33
C LEU A 354 40.61 -3.84 -12.02
N GLU A 355 41.55 -2.88 -12.04
CA GLU A 355 42.22 -2.40 -10.82
C GLU A 355 41.26 -1.63 -9.90
N THR A 356 40.38 -0.79 -10.46
CA THR A 356 39.34 -0.11 -9.67
C THR A 356 38.28 -1.07 -9.13
N LEU A 357 37.87 -2.08 -9.91
CA LEU A 357 36.93 -3.11 -9.44
C LEU A 357 37.55 -4.00 -8.34
N PHE A 358 38.85 -4.27 -8.39
CA PHE A 358 39.57 -5.01 -7.35
C PHE A 358 39.65 -4.21 -6.04
N GLU A 359 39.98 -2.92 -6.10
CA GLU A 359 40.03 -2.03 -4.93
C GLU A 359 38.65 -1.83 -4.27
N ILE A 360 37.59 -1.72 -5.07
CA ILE A 360 36.21 -1.63 -4.57
C ILE A 360 35.79 -2.96 -3.91
N SER A 361 36.16 -4.10 -4.50
CA SER A 361 35.90 -5.42 -3.91
C SER A 361 36.66 -5.64 -2.59
N LEU A 362 37.89 -5.12 -2.49
CA LEU A 362 38.70 -5.17 -1.28
C LEU A 362 38.07 -4.33 -0.13
N LYS A 363 37.60 -3.12 -0.45
CA LYS A 363 36.95 -2.22 0.51
C LYS A 363 35.59 -2.72 0.99
N ILE A 364 34.81 -3.34 0.11
CA ILE A 364 33.50 -3.92 0.48
C ILE A 364 33.66 -5.16 1.36
N ASN A 365 34.66 -6.02 1.10
CA ASN A 365 34.93 -7.19 1.95
C ASN A 365 35.48 -6.81 3.33
N LEU A 366 36.25 -5.72 3.45
CA LEU A 366 36.72 -5.20 4.75
C LEU A 366 35.59 -4.66 5.65
N LEU A 367 34.46 -4.24 5.07
CA LEU A 367 33.29 -3.76 5.80
C LEU A 367 32.31 -4.89 6.21
N ALA A 368 32.43 -6.08 5.62
CA ALA A 368 31.40 -7.12 5.72
C ALA A 368 31.69 -8.27 6.68
N ASN A 369 32.93 -8.57 7.10
CA ASN A 369 33.19 -9.59 8.13
C ASN A 369 34.66 -9.63 8.60
N LYS A 370 34.90 -9.66 9.92
CA LYS A 370 36.25 -9.69 10.53
C LYS A 370 36.87 -11.07 10.75
N ASP A 371 36.18 -12.18 10.44
CA ASP A 371 36.65 -13.52 10.85
C ASP A 371 37.09 -14.48 9.73
N TYR A 372 37.21 -14.02 8.49
CA TYR A 372 37.70 -14.86 7.37
C TYR A 372 39.20 -14.66 7.03
N PHE A 373 39.93 -13.90 7.84
CA PHE A 373 41.37 -13.67 7.67
C PHE A 373 42.20 -14.72 8.43
N LYS A 374 42.27 -15.94 7.89
CA LYS A 374 43.43 -16.83 8.19
C LYS A 374 43.74 -17.88 7.13
N ASN A 375 42.76 -18.29 6.31
CA ASN A 375 42.98 -19.38 5.34
C ASN A 375 43.18 -18.92 3.88
N SER A 376 42.87 -17.67 3.53
CA SER A 376 42.98 -17.20 2.14
C SER A 376 44.36 -16.62 1.79
N TYR A 377 45.20 -16.30 2.78
CA TYR A 377 46.55 -15.75 2.55
C TYR A 377 47.56 -16.83 2.10
N LEU A 378 47.31 -18.10 2.44
CA LEU A 378 48.22 -19.21 2.10
C LEU A 378 48.13 -19.63 0.61
N ILE A 379 46.95 -19.48 -0.01
CA ILE A 379 46.72 -19.85 -1.41
C ILE A 379 47.35 -18.83 -2.38
N PHE A 380 47.38 -17.54 -2.01
CA PHE A 380 47.95 -16.49 -2.86
C PHE A 380 49.49 -16.48 -2.86
N VAL A 381 50.14 -16.89 -1.75
CA VAL A 381 51.61 -16.98 -1.67
C VAL A 381 52.14 -18.18 -2.46
N LEU A 382 51.41 -19.29 -2.52
CA LEU A 382 51.81 -20.47 -3.30
C LEU A 382 51.58 -20.28 -4.81
N GLY A 383 50.58 -19.49 -5.21
CA GLY A 383 50.34 -19.14 -6.62
C GLY A 383 51.38 -18.21 -7.25
N LYS A 384 52.09 -17.38 -6.45
CA LYS A 384 53.14 -16.49 -6.96
C LYS A 384 54.52 -17.15 -7.14
N LYS A 385 54.80 -18.31 -6.52
CA LYS A 385 56.07 -19.02 -6.73
C LYS A 385 56.09 -19.87 -8.02
N ASN A 386 54.95 -20.34 -8.52
CA ASN A 386 54.90 -21.18 -9.72
C ASN A 386 54.90 -20.44 -11.07
N LYS A 387 54.88 -19.10 -11.07
CA LYS A 387 54.97 -18.29 -12.30
C LYS A 387 56.36 -17.68 -12.57
N LYS A 388 57.39 -17.99 -11.77
CA LYS A 388 58.77 -17.53 -12.00
C LYS A 388 59.75 -18.57 -12.57
N ASN A 389 59.37 -19.85 -12.75
CA ASN A 389 60.26 -20.90 -13.29
C ASN A 389 59.79 -21.56 -14.60
N LYS A 390 59.02 -20.84 -15.44
CA LYS A 390 58.83 -21.22 -16.85
C LYS A 390 58.99 -20.00 -17.74
N LYS A 391 60.25 -19.57 -17.89
CA LYS A 391 60.80 -18.95 -19.09
C LYS A 391 62.16 -19.59 -19.32
#